data_AF-A0A8J6VUE2-F1
#
_entry.id   AF-A0A8J6VUE2-F1
#
_cell.length_a   1.000
_cell.length_b   1.000
_cell.length_c   1.000
_cell.angle_alpha   90.00
_cell.angle_beta   90.00
_cell.angle_gamma   90.00
#
_symmetry.space_group_name_H-M   'P 1'
#
loop_
_entity.id
_entity.type
_entity.pdbx_description
1 polymer ?
#
loop_
_entity_poly.entity_id
_entity_poly.type
_entity_poly.pdbx_seq_one_letter_code
_entity_poly.pdbx_strand_id
1 'polypeptide(L)'
;MTLPPSQNLDIEAFSRLFNRTTNSYKYLFFLGLLDILRQQQFDEVRLVPLKDVVVEMLARAWRAHYTYQLKFGTQDQIVEKLKELDNALPKSLFRVSDASSTELKGMIQGRVADSTIELLRYVPFRLIRPFFEEELWGAKDAQVNQKISVLSQEKFETRKPLYTL
;
A
#
# COMPACT_ATOMS: atom_id res chain seq x y z
N MET A 1 -18.05 2.78 -8.15
CA MET A 1 -18.66 3.26 -6.89
C MET A 1 -18.93 4.74 -7.06
N THR A 2 -20.13 5.22 -6.73
CA THR A 2 -20.41 6.66 -6.83
C THR A 2 -19.88 7.33 -5.57
N LEU A 3 -18.93 8.24 -5.73
CA LEU A 3 -18.32 9.00 -4.65
C LEU A 3 -18.84 10.45 -4.69
N PRO A 4 -18.84 11.17 -3.55
CA PRO A 4 -19.26 12.56 -3.53
C PRO A 4 -18.38 13.40 -4.47
N PRO A 5 -18.95 14.38 -5.19
CA PRO A 5 -18.17 15.24 -6.07
C PRO A 5 -17.17 16.08 -5.27
N SER A 6 -16.02 16.36 -5.87
CA SER A 6 -14.97 17.22 -5.30
C SER A 6 -14.41 18.11 -6.38
N GLN A 7 -14.16 19.38 -6.05
CA GLN A 7 -13.43 20.31 -6.92
C GLN A 7 -11.92 20.14 -6.81
N ASN A 8 -11.46 19.45 -5.76
CA ASN A 8 -10.05 19.36 -5.40
C ASN A 8 -9.45 17.98 -5.69
N LEU A 9 -10.24 17.02 -6.16
CA LEU A 9 -9.80 15.65 -6.41
C LEU A 9 -10.50 15.13 -7.67
N ASP A 10 -9.75 14.48 -8.56
CA ASP A 10 -10.32 13.74 -9.68
C ASP A 10 -11.07 12.51 -9.14
N ILE A 11 -12.36 12.70 -8.82
CA ILE A 11 -13.22 11.68 -8.23
C ILE A 11 -13.41 10.49 -9.15
N GLU A 12 -13.40 10.72 -10.46
CA GLU A 12 -13.56 9.66 -11.44
C GLU A 12 -12.37 8.71 -11.39
N ALA A 13 -11.15 9.24 -11.46
CA ALA A 13 -9.92 8.47 -11.30
C ALA A 13 -9.84 7.79 -9.92
N PHE A 14 -10.15 8.53 -8.85
CA PHE A 14 -10.12 8.00 -7.49
C PHE A 14 -11.11 6.83 -7.29
N SER A 15 -12.28 6.88 -7.92
CA SER A 15 -13.25 5.78 -7.88
C SER A 15 -12.72 4.48 -8.53
N ARG A 16 -11.70 4.59 -9.40
CA ARG A 16 -11.10 3.48 -10.14
C ARG A 16 -9.83 2.90 -9.50
N LEU A 17 -9.36 3.43 -8.37
CA LEU A 17 -8.15 2.95 -7.66
C LEU A 17 -8.08 1.41 -7.58
N PHE A 18 -9.21 0.80 -7.24
CA PHE A 18 -9.34 -0.64 -7.00
C PHE A 18 -10.04 -1.42 -8.12
N ASN A 19 -10.25 -0.84 -9.31
CA ASN A 19 -10.87 -1.55 -10.43
C ASN A 19 -10.05 -2.76 -10.91
N ARG A 20 -8.72 -2.75 -10.67
CA ARG A 20 -7.81 -3.84 -10.99
C ARG A 20 -7.05 -4.27 -9.75
N THR A 21 -7.51 -5.35 -9.13
CA THR A 21 -7.02 -5.89 -7.85
C THR A 21 -6.88 -7.42 -7.91
N THR A 22 -5.81 -7.89 -8.56
CA THR A 22 -5.48 -9.33 -8.59
C THR A 22 -4.96 -9.85 -7.25
N ASN A 23 -4.35 -8.97 -6.45
CA ASN A 23 -3.83 -9.26 -5.12
C ASN A 23 -4.34 -8.22 -4.11
N SER A 24 -4.22 -8.56 -2.83
CA SER A 24 -4.61 -7.70 -1.71
C SER A 24 -3.68 -6.51 -1.50
N TYR A 25 -2.52 -6.49 -2.18
CA TYR A 25 -1.44 -5.55 -1.90
C TYR A 25 -1.90 -4.11 -2.04
N LYS A 26 -2.72 -3.81 -3.05
CA LYS A 26 -3.22 -2.45 -3.28
C LYS A 26 -4.11 -1.96 -2.14
N TYR A 27 -5.00 -2.82 -1.62
CA TYR A 27 -5.86 -2.49 -0.48
C TYR A 27 -5.05 -2.31 0.79
N LEU A 28 -4.17 -3.27 1.08
CA LEU A 28 -3.30 -3.21 2.25
C LEU A 28 -2.42 -1.95 2.22
N PHE A 29 -1.85 -1.63 1.06
CA PHE A 29 -1.00 -0.45 0.87
C PHE A 29 -1.78 0.83 1.15
N PHE A 30 -2.96 0.97 0.55
CA PHE A 30 -3.79 2.16 0.76
C PHE A 30 -4.19 2.31 2.24
N LEU A 31 -4.59 1.22 2.89
CA LEU A 31 -4.93 1.25 4.33
C LEU A 31 -3.71 1.57 5.21
N GLY A 32 -2.54 1.03 4.88
CA GLY A 32 -1.29 1.33 5.59
C GLY A 32 -0.87 2.79 5.43
N LEU A 33 -1.00 3.33 4.21
CA LEU A 33 -0.75 4.75 3.95
C LEU A 33 -1.70 5.65 4.75
N LEU A 34 -3.00 5.35 4.79
CA LEU A 34 -3.96 6.10 5.59
C LEU A 34 -3.66 6.06 7.09
N ASP A 35 -3.16 4.94 7.61
CA ASP A 35 -2.73 4.86 9.01
C ASP A 35 -1.55 5.77 9.31
N ILE A 36 -0.57 5.84 8.41
CA ILE A 36 0.58 6.73 8.56
C ILE A 36 0.12 8.18 8.52
N LEU A 37 -0.67 8.57 7.52
CA LEU A 37 -1.19 9.93 7.39
C LEU A 37 -1.97 10.34 8.65
N ARG A 38 -2.83 9.46 9.17
CA ARG A 38 -3.55 9.71 10.42
C ARG A 38 -2.61 9.90 11.62
N GLN A 39 -1.57 9.08 11.74
CA GLN A 39 -0.55 9.22 12.80
C GLN A 39 0.24 10.52 12.69
N GLN A 40 0.43 11.01 11.46
CA GLN A 40 1.08 12.28 11.14
C GLN A 40 0.11 13.46 11.15
N GLN A 41 -1.15 13.26 11.58
CA GLN A 41 -2.20 14.30 11.58
C GLN A 41 -2.42 14.94 10.20
N PHE A 42 -2.16 14.18 9.13
CA PHE A 42 -2.23 14.63 7.74
C PHE A 42 -1.29 15.80 7.43
N ASP A 43 -0.13 15.88 8.10
CA ASP A 43 0.94 16.81 7.75
C ASP A 43 1.57 16.46 6.39
N GLU A 44 1.20 17.22 5.35
CA GLU A 44 1.59 17.01 3.95
C GLU A 44 3.09 17.21 3.68
N VAL A 45 3.85 17.82 4.62
CA VAL A 45 5.29 18.06 4.45
C VAL A 45 6.11 16.81 4.77
N ARG A 46 5.53 15.85 5.48
CA ARG A 46 6.28 14.70 5.99
C ARG A 46 6.38 13.59 4.95
N LEU A 47 7.62 13.27 4.57
CA LEU A 47 7.92 12.13 3.70
C LEU A 47 7.48 10.80 4.36
N VAL A 48 6.90 9.92 3.55
CA VAL A 48 6.48 8.58 3.95
C VAL A 48 7.33 7.53 3.22
N PRO A 49 8.31 6.91 3.89
CA PRO A 49 9.11 5.84 3.30
C PRO A 49 8.24 4.63 2.94
N LEU A 50 8.48 4.04 1.76
CA LEU A 50 7.76 2.82 1.34
C LEU A 50 7.86 1.70 2.39
N LYS A 51 9.03 1.54 3.02
CA LYS A 51 9.25 0.55 4.07
C LYS A 51 8.27 0.69 5.24
N ASP A 52 7.95 1.92 5.63
CA ASP A 52 7.03 2.17 6.74
C ASP A 52 5.60 1.82 6.34
N VAL A 53 5.20 2.10 5.09
CA VAL A 53 3.91 1.64 4.55
C VAL A 53 3.85 0.12 4.56
N VAL A 54 4.92 -0.57 4.15
CA VAL A 54 4.97 -2.04 4.17
C VAL A 54 4.84 -2.60 5.58
N VAL A 55 5.42 -1.95 6.60
CA VAL A 55 5.24 -2.37 8.00
C VAL A 55 3.76 -2.30 8.40
N GLU A 56 3.07 -1.20 8.08
CA GLU A 56 1.63 -1.06 8.34
C GLU A 56 0.80 -2.08 7.55
N MET A 57 1.15 -2.35 6.29
CA MET A 57 0.53 -3.38 5.46
C MET A 57 0.60 -4.76 6.11
N LEU A 58 1.79 -5.16 6.56
CA LEU A 58 2.02 -6.47 7.16
C LEU A 58 1.34 -6.59 8.53
N ALA A 59 1.33 -5.53 9.35
CA ALA A 59 0.60 -5.51 10.61
C ALA A 59 -0.91 -5.72 10.41
N ARG A 60 -1.49 -5.04 9.42
CA ARG A 60 -2.90 -5.22 9.04
C ARG A 60 -3.16 -6.62 8.50
N ALA A 61 -2.30 -7.10 7.62
CA ALA A 61 -2.46 -8.42 7.02
C ALA A 61 -2.34 -9.54 8.05
N TRP A 62 -1.43 -9.40 9.02
CA TRP A 62 -1.29 -10.33 10.14
C TRP A 62 -2.61 -10.49 10.88
N ARG A 63 -3.25 -9.39 11.28
CA ARG A 63 -4.54 -9.43 11.99
C ARG A 63 -5.64 -10.02 11.11
N ALA A 64 -5.75 -9.59 9.85
CA ALA A 64 -6.70 -10.15 8.91
C ALA A 64 -6.53 -11.68 8.76
N HIS A 65 -5.30 -12.16 8.65
CA HIS A 65 -5.01 -13.58 8.44
C HIS A 65 -5.15 -14.41 9.72
N TYR A 66 -4.46 -14.05 10.80
CA TYR A 66 -4.37 -14.88 12.00
C TYR A 66 -5.54 -14.70 12.96
N THR A 67 -6.13 -13.50 13.05
CA THR A 67 -7.30 -13.26 13.92
C THR A 67 -8.60 -13.61 13.22
N TYR A 68 -8.77 -13.16 11.97
CA TYR A 68 -10.04 -13.28 11.24
C TYR A 68 -10.04 -14.37 10.17
N GLN A 69 -8.93 -15.12 10.02
CA GLN A 69 -8.80 -16.22 9.05
C GLN A 69 -9.10 -15.80 7.60
N LEU A 70 -8.86 -14.53 7.27
CA LEU A 70 -9.08 -14.00 5.93
C LEU A 70 -8.12 -14.62 4.92
N LYS A 71 -8.65 -14.98 3.75
CA LYS A 71 -7.89 -15.47 2.60
C LYS A 71 -7.76 -14.34 1.59
N PHE A 72 -6.53 -13.91 1.29
CA PHE A 72 -6.27 -12.75 0.41
C PHE A 72 -6.37 -13.06 -1.10
N GLY A 73 -6.05 -14.28 -1.51
CA GLY A 73 -6.08 -14.71 -2.90
C GLY A 73 -5.05 -15.79 -3.17
N THR A 74 -5.22 -16.57 -4.25
CA THR A 74 -4.32 -17.69 -4.57
C THR A 74 -2.97 -17.26 -5.11
N GLN A 75 -2.91 -16.11 -5.79
CA GLN A 75 -1.66 -15.50 -6.29
C GLN A 75 -1.04 -14.50 -5.31
N ASP A 76 -1.66 -14.31 -4.15
CA ASP A 76 -1.22 -13.36 -3.15
C ASP A 76 -0.12 -13.97 -2.28
N GLN A 77 1.02 -13.31 -2.19
CA GLN A 77 2.18 -13.78 -1.44
C GLN A 77 2.30 -13.14 -0.05
N ILE A 78 1.36 -12.29 0.40
CA ILE A 78 1.43 -11.67 1.73
C ILE A 78 1.48 -12.74 2.81
N VAL A 79 0.66 -13.79 2.72
CA VAL A 79 0.66 -14.86 3.74
C VAL A 79 2.02 -15.55 3.82
N GLU A 80 2.67 -15.82 2.69
CA GLU A 80 4.03 -16.37 2.69
C GLU A 80 5.04 -15.40 3.30
N LYS A 81 4.92 -14.09 3.03
CA LYS A 81 5.76 -13.07 3.68
C LYS A 81 5.51 -12.96 5.18
N LEU A 82 4.28 -13.14 5.64
CA LEU A 82 3.97 -13.20 7.07
C LEU A 82 4.56 -14.45 7.73
N LYS A 83 4.53 -15.61 7.06
CA LYS A 83 5.19 -16.83 7.55
C LYS A 83 6.71 -16.71 7.60
N GLU A 84 7.33 -16.13 6.57
CA GLU A 84 8.77 -15.84 6.56
C GLU A 84 9.15 -14.94 7.75
N LEU A 85 8.37 -13.89 7.98
CA LEU A 85 8.56 -12.97 9.09
C LEU A 85 8.37 -13.66 10.45
N ASP A 86 7.32 -14.46 10.60
CA ASP A 86 7.05 -15.21 11.82
C ASP A 86 8.18 -16.21 12.16
N ASN A 87 8.68 -16.93 11.16
CA ASN A 87 9.82 -17.84 11.32
C ASN A 87 11.11 -17.13 11.75
N ALA A 88 11.27 -15.85 11.38
CA ALA A 88 12.42 -15.04 11.77
C ALA A 88 12.30 -14.46 13.20
N LEU A 89 11.11 -14.54 13.81
CA LEU A 89 10.87 -14.04 15.16
C LEU A 89 11.19 -15.13 16.21
N PRO A 90 11.70 -14.76 17.41
CA PRO A 90 11.91 -15.72 18.49
C PRO A 90 10.59 -16.42 18.85
N LYS A 91 10.60 -17.76 18.82
CA LYS A 91 9.42 -18.65 18.98
C LYS A 91 8.63 -18.36 20.28
N SER A 92 7.63 -17.47 20.23
CA SER A 92 6.37 -17.54 21.00
C SER A 92 5.34 -16.45 20.65
N LEU A 93 5.42 -15.83 19.47
CA LEU A 93 4.49 -14.77 19.09
C LEU A 93 3.16 -15.27 18.52
N PHE A 94 2.88 -16.58 18.52
CA PHE A 94 1.53 -17.08 18.18
C PHE A 94 0.44 -16.63 19.15
N ARG A 95 0.78 -16.04 20.32
CA ARG A 95 -0.17 -15.37 21.22
C ARG A 95 -0.46 -13.91 20.83
N VAL A 96 0.00 -13.45 19.67
CA VAL A 96 -0.19 -12.10 19.13
C VAL A 96 -1.63 -11.80 18.70
N SER A 97 -2.58 -12.75 18.82
CA SER A 97 -4.00 -12.45 18.62
C SER A 97 -4.48 -11.25 19.45
N ASP A 98 -3.86 -11.02 20.60
CA ASP A 98 -4.19 -9.93 21.52
C ASP A 98 -3.23 -8.73 21.44
N ALA A 99 -2.20 -8.80 20.60
CA ALA A 99 -1.23 -7.71 20.48
C ALA A 99 -1.90 -6.47 19.89
N SER A 100 -1.59 -5.32 20.47
CA SER A 100 -1.97 -4.04 19.92
C SER A 100 -1.33 -3.81 18.54
N SER A 101 -1.92 -2.91 17.76
CA SER A 101 -1.34 -2.50 16.47
C SER A 101 0.09 -1.98 16.64
N THR A 102 0.36 -1.23 17.71
CA THR A 102 1.68 -0.66 17.99
C THR A 102 2.72 -1.74 18.28
N GLU A 103 2.39 -2.74 19.09
CA GLU A 103 3.28 -3.86 19.38
C GLU A 103 3.59 -4.67 18.13
N LEU A 104 2.55 -4.99 17.33
CA LEU A 104 2.71 -5.66 16.03
C LEU A 104 3.70 -4.92 15.15
N LYS A 105 3.52 -3.61 14.98
CA LYS A 105 4.43 -2.80 14.16
C LYS A 105 5.85 -2.80 14.72
N GLY A 106 6.02 -2.68 16.04
CA GLY A 106 7.35 -2.75 16.67
C GLY A 106 8.06 -4.09 16.44
N MET A 107 7.32 -5.19 16.39
CA MET A 107 7.87 -6.53 16.08
C MET A 107 8.29 -6.65 14.61
N ILE A 108 7.49 -6.10 13.69
CA ILE A 108 7.74 -6.12 12.25
C ILE A 108 8.86 -5.15 11.85
N GLN A 109 8.94 -4.00 12.53
CA GLN A 109 9.90 -2.94 12.23
C GLN A 109 11.34 -3.48 12.24
N GLY A 110 12.09 -3.15 11.18
CA GLY A 110 13.48 -3.58 11.04
C GLY A 110 13.66 -5.06 10.67
N ARG A 111 12.60 -5.87 10.61
CA ARG A 111 12.63 -7.29 10.25
C ARG A 111 11.98 -7.62 8.91
N VAL A 112 11.39 -6.61 8.25
CA VAL A 112 10.89 -6.73 6.88
C VAL A 112 12.06 -7.00 5.95
N ALA A 113 12.04 -8.16 5.29
CA ALA A 113 13.04 -8.54 4.30
C ALA A 113 13.00 -7.62 3.06
N ASP A 114 14.16 -7.36 2.46
CA ASP A 114 14.26 -6.56 1.24
C ASP A 114 13.44 -7.16 0.09
N SER A 115 13.35 -8.50 0.02
CA SER A 115 12.52 -9.20 -0.96
C SER A 115 11.03 -8.85 -0.83
N THR A 116 10.55 -8.53 0.37
CA THR A 116 9.17 -8.07 0.61
C THR A 116 8.98 -6.64 0.13
N ILE A 117 9.96 -5.76 0.37
CA ILE A 117 9.93 -4.39 -0.18
C ILE A 117 9.94 -4.44 -1.71
N GLU A 118 10.81 -5.26 -2.29
CA GLU A 118 10.93 -5.45 -3.73
C GLU A 118 9.66 -6.00 -4.36
N LEU A 119 8.96 -6.93 -3.71
CA LEU A 119 7.65 -7.43 -4.16
C LEU A 119 6.60 -6.30 -4.22
N LEU A 120 6.64 -5.39 -3.26
CA LEU A 120 5.65 -4.33 -3.08
C LEU A 120 6.01 -3.02 -3.80
N ARG A 121 7.22 -2.91 -4.36
CA ARG A 121 7.73 -1.69 -5.03
C ARG A 121 6.85 -1.14 -6.14
N TYR A 122 6.05 -1.99 -6.78
CA TYR A 122 5.16 -1.59 -7.88
C TYR A 122 3.79 -1.09 -7.40
N VAL A 123 3.42 -1.38 -6.15
CA VAL A 123 2.11 -1.02 -5.61
C VAL A 123 1.88 0.49 -5.60
N PRO A 124 2.85 1.35 -5.20
CA PRO A 124 2.66 2.80 -5.22
C PRO A 124 2.28 3.33 -6.60
N PHE A 125 2.96 2.86 -7.65
CA PHE A 125 2.66 3.25 -9.04
C PHE A 125 1.28 2.76 -9.49
N ARG A 126 0.96 1.49 -9.21
CA ARG A 126 -0.29 0.85 -9.63
C ARG A 126 -1.52 1.38 -8.91
N LEU A 127 -1.36 1.93 -7.71
CA LEU A 127 -2.44 2.57 -6.98
C LEU A 127 -2.86 3.85 -7.69
N ILE A 128 -1.92 4.75 -8.01
CA ILE A 128 -2.23 6.08 -8.58
C ILE A 128 -2.35 6.11 -10.11
N ARG A 129 -2.03 5.01 -10.79
CA ARG A 129 -2.19 4.87 -12.25
C ARG A 129 -3.52 5.39 -12.82
N PRO A 130 -4.69 5.20 -12.18
CA PRO A 130 -5.97 5.68 -12.73
C PRO A 130 -6.05 7.19 -12.98
N PHE A 131 -5.23 7.99 -12.30
CA PHE A 131 -5.15 9.44 -12.50
C PHE A 131 -4.46 9.83 -13.82
N PHE A 132 -3.81 8.87 -14.48
CA PHE A 132 -2.93 9.09 -15.63
C PHE A 132 -3.23 8.16 -16.81
N GLU A 133 -4.44 7.59 -16.89
CA GLU A 133 -4.75 6.58 -17.91
C GLU A 133 -4.62 7.11 -19.34
N GLU A 134 -4.96 8.38 -19.57
CA GLU A 134 -4.87 9.05 -20.86
C GLU A 134 -3.41 9.18 -21.32
N GLU A 135 -2.52 9.64 -20.44
CA GLU A 135 -1.10 9.87 -20.73
C GLU A 135 -0.30 8.56 -20.85
N LEU A 136 -0.81 7.49 -20.23
CA LEU A 136 -0.23 6.16 -20.28
C LEU A 136 -0.77 5.31 -21.44
N TRP A 137 -1.73 5.82 -22.22
CA TRP A 137 -2.27 5.11 -23.36
C TRP A 137 -1.17 4.79 -24.38
N GLY A 138 -1.06 3.52 -24.78
CA GLY A 138 -0.04 3.04 -25.72
C GLY A 138 1.40 2.99 -25.16
N ALA A 139 1.62 3.34 -23.89
CA ALA A 139 2.94 3.23 -23.27
C ALA A 139 3.35 1.76 -23.09
N LYS A 140 4.63 1.45 -23.34
CA LYS A 140 5.20 0.13 -23.03
C LYS A 140 5.23 -0.07 -21.52
N ASP A 141 4.95 -1.29 -21.04
CA ASP A 141 4.89 -1.61 -19.61
C ASP A 141 6.17 -1.19 -18.85
N ALA A 142 7.35 -1.44 -19.46
CA ALA A 142 8.65 -1.05 -18.91
C ALA A 142 8.80 0.47 -18.65
N GLN A 143 8.03 1.32 -19.34
CA GLN A 143 8.08 2.78 -19.20
C GLN A 143 7.02 3.32 -18.25
N VAL A 144 6.00 2.52 -17.88
CA VAL A 144 4.82 2.99 -17.15
C VAL A 144 5.20 3.61 -15.80
N ASN A 145 6.05 2.94 -15.01
CA ASN A 145 6.40 3.44 -13.69
C ASN A 145 7.19 4.75 -13.76
N GLN A 146 8.15 4.85 -14.69
CA GLN A 146 8.92 6.08 -14.90
C GLN A 146 7.99 7.23 -15.30
N LYS A 147 7.05 6.99 -16.23
CA LYS A 147 6.05 7.99 -16.62
C LYS A 147 5.17 8.41 -15.45
N ILE A 148 4.73 7.46 -14.62
CA ILE A 148 3.90 7.76 -13.44
C ILE A 148 4.68 8.63 -12.44
N SER A 149 5.97 8.37 -12.18
CA SER A 149 6.77 9.25 -11.31
C SER A 149 6.76 10.69 -11.80
N VAL A 150 7.07 10.90 -13.09
CA VAL A 150 7.10 12.24 -13.70
C VAL A 150 5.70 12.90 -13.64
N LEU A 151 4.66 12.19 -14.09
CA LEU A 151 3.30 12.71 -14.13
C LEU A 151 2.74 13.01 -12.74
N SER A 152 3.11 12.23 -11.72
CA SER A 152 2.67 12.46 -10.35
C SER A 152 3.13 13.81 -9.82
N GLN A 153 4.31 14.27 -10.24
CA GLN A 153 4.86 15.57 -9.86
C GLN A 153 4.32 16.70 -10.75
N GLU A 154 4.38 16.53 -12.09
CA GLU A 154 3.97 17.56 -13.06
C GLU A 154 2.47 17.90 -12.97
N LYS A 155 1.63 16.90 -12.63
CA LYS A 155 0.18 17.05 -12.60
C LYS A 155 -0.39 16.97 -11.18
N PHE A 156 0.45 17.12 -10.14
CA PHE A 156 -0.02 17.00 -8.76
C PHE A 156 -1.15 18.00 -8.46
N GLU A 157 -0.94 19.28 -8.74
CA GLU A 157 -1.91 20.34 -8.42
C GLU A 157 -3.24 20.20 -9.18
N THR A 158 -3.20 19.63 -10.39
CA THR A 158 -4.38 19.53 -11.25
C THR A 158 -5.16 18.23 -11.06
N ARG A 159 -4.48 17.12 -10.75
CA ARG A 159 -5.10 15.78 -10.62
C ARG A 159 -5.21 15.30 -9.17
N LYS A 160 -4.32 15.75 -8.29
CA LYS A 160 -4.15 15.31 -6.89
C LYS A 160 -4.16 13.78 -6.75
N PRO A 161 -3.17 13.06 -7.34
CA PRO A 161 -3.11 11.60 -7.39
C PRO A 161 -2.80 10.93 -6.03
N LEU A 162 -3.16 11.56 -4.91
CA LEU A 162 -2.86 11.18 -3.52
C LEU A 162 -1.42 11.47 -3.05
N TYR A 163 -0.41 11.18 -3.87
CA TYR A 163 0.99 11.41 -3.53
C TYR A 163 1.87 11.54 -4.78
N THR A 164 3.07 12.07 -4.57
CA THR A 164 4.15 12.08 -5.57
C THR A 164 5.13 10.93 -5.30
N LEU A 165 5.80 10.46 -6.36
CA LEU A 165 6.80 9.39 -6.32
C LEU A 165 8.19 9.87 -6.75
#